data_AF-A0A0K1W1Q3-F1
#
_entry.id   AF-A0A0K1W1Q3-F1
#
_cell.length_a   1.000
_cell.length_b   1.000
_cell.length_c   1.000
_cell.angle_alpha   90.00
_cell.angle_beta   90.00
_cell.angle_gamma   90.00
#
_symmetry.space_group_name_H-M   'P 1'
#
loop_
_entity.id
_entity.type
_entity.pdbx_description
1 polymer ?
#
loop_
_entity_poly.entity_id
_entity_poly.type
_entity_poly.pdbx_seq_one_letter_code
_entity_poly.pdbx_strand_id
1 'polypeptide(L)'
;MFIIFNLTENSEIFKKTICEVIKIINKHKINCLIIQTNRATANTSYAINNVIDLYPNIVLSMSESWFKHNAPTESLKVDIKIFFFFFAEYGNKFESFQKFNYHLINL
;
A
#
# COMPACT_ATOMS: atom_id res chain seq x y z
N MET A 1 -9.01 9.11 -20.12
CA MET A 1 -8.90 10.40 -19.41
C MET A 1 -8.88 10.08 -17.92
N PHE A 2 -7.78 10.35 -17.22
CA PHE A 2 -7.70 10.14 -15.77
C PHE A 2 -8.36 11.34 -15.08
N ILE A 3 -9.38 11.09 -14.25
CA ILE A 3 -9.97 12.13 -13.40
C ILE A 3 -9.00 12.34 -12.24
N ILE A 4 -8.47 13.55 -12.13
CA ILE A 4 -7.58 13.95 -11.03
C ILE A 4 -8.44 14.51 -9.90
N PHE A 5 -8.34 13.93 -8.71
CA PHE A 5 -9.14 14.34 -7.56
C PHE A 5 -8.40 15.36 -6.67
N ASN A 6 -9.17 16.13 -5.91
CA ASN A 6 -8.64 17.08 -4.93
C ASN A 6 -8.05 16.37 -3.70
N LEU A 7 -7.23 17.12 -2.95
CA LEU A 7 -6.63 16.66 -1.70
C LEU A 7 -7.71 16.36 -0.64
N THR A 8 -7.57 15.20 0.00
CA THR A 8 -8.32 14.75 1.18
C THR A 8 -7.34 14.25 2.25
N GLU A 9 -7.79 14.10 3.49
CA GLU A 9 -7.00 13.51 4.59
C GLU A 9 -6.42 12.13 4.18
N ASN A 10 -7.25 11.28 3.56
CA ASN A 10 -6.83 9.98 3.07
C ASN A 10 -5.75 10.07 1.97
N SER A 11 -5.82 11.09 1.09
CA SER A 11 -4.78 11.30 0.07
C SER A 11 -3.47 11.82 0.66
N GLU A 12 -3.50 12.61 1.75
CA GLU A 12 -2.29 13.05 2.45
C GLU A 12 -1.59 11.88 3.16
N ILE A 13 -2.38 10.98 3.79
CA ILE A 13 -1.84 9.75 4.37
C ILE A 13 -1.18 8.90 3.28
N PHE A 14 -1.87 8.68 2.15
CA PHE A 14 -1.33 7.90 1.04
C PHE A 14 -0.06 8.53 0.43
N LYS A 15 -0.05 9.85 0.27
CA LYS A 15 1.13 10.63 -0.16
C LYS A 15 2.32 10.38 0.75
N LYS A 16 2.11 10.47 2.06
CA LYS A 16 3.17 10.22 3.06
C LYS A 16 3.70 8.79 2.93
N THR A 17 2.82 7.80 2.77
CA THR A 17 3.23 6.40 2.54
C THR A 17 4.08 6.25 1.28
N ILE A 18 3.66 6.84 0.15
CA ILE A 18 4.44 6.82 -1.09
C ILE A 18 5.83 7.44 -0.89
N CYS A 19 5.92 8.59 -0.23
CA CYS A 19 7.23 9.21 0.04
C CYS A 19 8.15 8.32 0.88
N GLU A 20 7.63 7.63 1.89
CA GLU A 20 8.44 6.69 2.70
C GLU A 20 8.89 5.47 1.88
N VAL A 21 8.00 4.91 1.04
CA VAL A 21 8.35 3.82 0.12
C VAL A 21 9.47 4.24 -0.83
N ILE A 22 9.37 5.44 -1.42
CA ILE A 22 10.40 5.99 -2.30
C ILE A 22 11.73 6.15 -1.57
N LYS A 23 11.73 6.67 -0.34
CA LYS A 23 12.94 6.80 0.48
C LYS A 23 13.62 5.46 0.71
N ILE A 24 12.86 4.40 1.02
CA ILE A 24 13.40 3.06 1.23
C ILE A 24 13.98 2.52 -0.08
N ILE A 25 13.25 2.63 -1.18
CA ILE A 25 13.66 2.09 -2.48
C ILE A 25 14.91 2.79 -3.02
N ASN A 26 15.02 4.10 -2.84
CA ASN A 26 16.21 4.85 -3.24
C ASN A 26 17.48 4.37 -2.51
N LYS A 27 17.38 3.83 -1.30
CA LYS A 27 18.54 3.22 -0.61
C LYS A 27 19.04 1.95 -1.32
N HIS A 28 18.16 1.25 -2.03
CA HIS A 28 18.48 0.01 -2.72
C HIS A 28 18.98 0.20 -4.16
N LYS A 29 19.21 1.45 -4.61
CA LYS A 29 19.71 1.78 -5.96
C LYS A 29 18.94 1.10 -7.09
N ILE A 30 17.60 1.05 -6.98
CA ILE A 30 16.74 0.46 -8.01
C ILE A 30 16.62 1.40 -9.21
N ASN A 31 16.96 0.91 -10.40
CA ASN A 31 16.99 1.71 -11.64
C ASN A 31 15.60 2.05 -12.19
N CYS A 32 14.60 1.21 -11.95
CA CYS A 32 13.22 1.44 -12.38
C CYS A 32 12.25 0.75 -11.42
N LEU A 33 11.19 1.45 -11.03
CA LEU A 33 10.19 0.96 -10.10
C LEU A 33 8.79 1.17 -10.68
N ILE A 34 7.94 0.15 -10.56
CA ILE A 34 6.52 0.27 -10.83
C ILE A 34 5.77 0.17 -9.50
N ILE A 35 5.06 1.24 -9.14
CA ILE A 35 4.12 1.23 -8.01
C ILE A 35 2.74 0.89 -8.58
N GLN A 36 2.19 -0.25 -8.21
CA GLN A 36 0.86 -0.67 -8.62
C GLN A 36 -0.17 -0.34 -7.54
N THR A 37 -1.27 0.30 -7.92
CA THR A 37 -2.37 0.62 -6.99
C THR A 37 -3.74 0.58 -7.69
N ASN A 38 -4.82 0.55 -6.91
CA ASN A 38 -6.17 0.72 -7.45
C ASN A 38 -6.47 2.21 -7.72
N ARG A 39 -7.43 2.47 -8.60
CA ARG A 39 -7.93 3.83 -8.91
C ARG A 39 -8.85 4.44 -7.82
N ALA A 40 -8.58 4.19 -6.55
CA ALA A 40 -9.30 4.87 -5.47
C ALA A 40 -9.05 6.38 -5.55
N THR A 41 -10.03 7.18 -5.11
CA THR A 41 -9.99 8.66 -5.17
C THR A 41 -8.77 9.24 -4.45
N ALA A 42 -8.37 8.66 -3.32
CA ALA A 42 -7.17 9.09 -2.58
C ALA A 42 -5.87 8.89 -3.38
N ASN A 43 -5.79 7.82 -4.18
CA ASN A 43 -4.59 7.44 -4.93
C ASN A 43 -4.46 8.22 -6.24
N THR A 44 -5.58 8.68 -6.78
CA THR A 44 -5.71 9.45 -8.03
C THR A 44 -5.68 10.97 -7.79
N SER A 45 -5.32 11.40 -6.58
CA SER A 45 -5.20 12.81 -6.22
C SER A 45 -4.01 13.46 -6.95
N TYR A 46 -4.16 14.74 -7.33
CA TYR A 46 -3.06 15.51 -7.95
C TYR A 46 -1.80 15.49 -7.10
N ALA A 47 -1.95 15.45 -5.77
CA ALA A 47 -0.83 15.47 -4.85
C ALA A 47 0.04 14.20 -4.95
N ILE A 48 -0.55 13.08 -5.35
CA ILE A 48 0.20 11.83 -5.59
C ILE A 48 0.94 11.92 -6.92
N ASN A 49 0.26 12.35 -7.99
CA ASN A 49 0.89 12.52 -9.30
C ASN A 49 2.07 13.50 -9.21
N ASN A 50 1.88 14.65 -8.57
CA ASN A 50 2.95 15.63 -8.35
C ASN A 50 4.16 15.04 -7.62
N VAL A 51 3.97 14.09 -6.70
CA VAL A 51 5.08 13.42 -6.02
C VAL A 51 5.78 12.46 -6.97
N ILE A 52 5.05 11.67 -7.75
CA ILE A 52 5.63 10.71 -8.70
C ILE A 52 6.39 11.42 -9.81
N ASP A 53 5.90 12.56 -10.30
CA ASP A 53 6.55 13.34 -11.36
C ASP A 53 7.94 13.86 -10.95
N LEU A 54 8.24 13.93 -9.65
CA LEU A 54 9.59 14.27 -9.15
C LEU A 54 10.60 13.12 -9.28
N TYR A 55 10.14 11.89 -9.56
CA TYR A 55 10.96 10.69 -9.61
C TYR A 55 10.82 9.98 -10.97
N PRO A 56 11.65 10.33 -11.97
CA PRO A 56 11.51 9.83 -13.34
C PRO A 56 11.73 8.32 -13.48
N ASN A 57 12.34 7.67 -12.48
CA ASN A 57 12.54 6.24 -12.42
C ASN A 57 11.33 5.47 -11.83
N ILE A 58 10.25 6.17 -11.49
CA ILE A 58 9.06 5.59 -10.85
C ILE A 58 7.86 5.76 -11.76
N VAL A 59 7.19 4.65 -12.03
CA VAL A 59 5.94 4.62 -12.79
C VAL A 59 4.81 4.23 -11.84
N LEU A 60 3.80 5.11 -11.71
CA LEU A 60 2.58 4.79 -10.99
C LEU A 60 1.57 4.15 -11.95
N SER A 61 1.33 2.85 -11.77
CA SER A 61 0.39 2.07 -12.57
C SER A 61 -0.91 1.87 -11.80
N MET A 62 -2.02 2.35 -12.35
CA MET A 62 -3.33 2.30 -11.72
C MET A 62 -4.32 1.45 -12.51
N SER A 63 -4.83 0.40 -11.88
CA SER A 63 -5.83 -0.49 -12.45
C SER A 63 -7.22 -0.22 -11.86
N GLU A 64 -8.25 -0.57 -12.64
CA GLU A 64 -9.63 -0.46 -12.17
C GLU A 64 -9.87 -1.30 -10.92
N SER A 65 -10.88 -0.95 -10.13
CA SER A 65 -11.17 -1.55 -8.82
C SER A 65 -11.30 -3.09 -8.85
N TRP A 66 -11.64 -3.68 -10.00
CA TRP A 66 -11.73 -5.12 -10.21
C TRP A 66 -10.37 -5.83 -10.20
N PHE A 67 -9.28 -5.10 -10.42
CA PHE A 67 -7.91 -5.61 -10.27
C PHE A 67 -7.55 -5.91 -8.80
N LYS A 68 -8.38 -5.50 -7.84
CA LYS A 68 -8.26 -5.90 -6.44
C LYS A 68 -8.25 -7.42 -6.25
N HIS A 69 -8.84 -8.20 -7.16
CA HIS A 69 -8.74 -9.66 -7.08
C HIS A 69 -7.41 -10.24 -7.59
N ASN A 70 -6.65 -9.47 -8.36
CA ASN A 70 -5.39 -9.89 -8.99
C ASN A 70 -4.16 -9.12 -8.49
N ALA A 71 -4.35 -8.19 -7.55
CA ALA A 71 -3.25 -7.48 -6.94
C ALA A 71 -2.46 -8.48 -6.05
N PRO A 72 -1.12 -8.57 -6.18
CA PRO A 72 -0.31 -9.44 -5.32
C PRO A 72 -0.55 -9.18 -3.82
N THR A 73 -0.92 -7.95 -3.45
CA THR A 73 -1.29 -7.56 -2.09
C THR A 73 -2.54 -8.27 -1.57
N GLU A 74 -3.42 -8.78 -2.42
CA GLU A 74 -4.65 -9.44 -2.01
C GLU A 74 -4.44 -10.92 -1.72
N SER A 75 -3.50 -11.58 -2.41
CA SER A 75 -2.93 -12.86 -1.97
C SER A 75 -2.28 -12.73 -0.58
N LEU A 76 -1.46 -11.68 -0.37
CA LEU A 76 -0.89 -11.36 0.94
C LEU A 76 -1.96 -11.06 2.01
N LYS A 77 -3.04 -10.37 1.65
CA LYS A 77 -4.17 -10.16 2.57
C LYS A 77 -4.89 -11.44 2.91
N VAL A 78 -4.99 -12.39 1.98
CA VAL A 78 -5.54 -13.72 2.26
C VAL A 78 -4.64 -14.43 3.27
N ASP A 79 -3.33 -14.43 3.11
CA ASP A 79 -2.41 -15.04 4.07
C ASP A 79 -2.48 -14.38 5.46
N ILE A 80 -2.49 -13.04 5.50
CA ILE A 80 -2.63 -12.28 6.77
C ILE A 80 -4.02 -12.46 7.37
N LYS A 81 -5.09 -12.53 6.56
CA LYS A 81 -6.44 -12.81 7.06
C LYS A 81 -6.56 -14.23 7.55
N ILE A 82 -6.01 -15.22 6.86
CA ILE A 82 -5.97 -16.61 7.31
C ILE A 82 -5.24 -16.65 8.64
N PHE A 83 -4.12 -15.95 8.79
CA PHE A 83 -3.46 -15.80 10.08
C PHE A 83 -4.37 -15.14 11.12
N PHE A 84 -5.00 -14.02 10.81
CA PHE A 84 -5.94 -13.35 11.73
C PHE A 84 -7.14 -14.21 12.12
N PHE A 85 -7.71 -14.96 11.17
CA PHE A 85 -8.83 -15.88 11.38
C PHE A 85 -8.39 -17.10 12.17
N PHE A 86 -7.19 -17.64 11.90
CA PHE A 86 -6.57 -18.69 12.71
C PHE A 86 -6.42 -18.21 14.16
N PHE A 87 -5.88 -17.01 14.40
CA PHE A 87 -5.79 -16.45 15.75
C PHE A 87 -7.17 -16.21 16.40
N ALA A 88 -8.16 -15.77 15.64
CA ALA A 88 -9.53 -15.54 16.13
C ALA A 88 -10.25 -16.85 16.49
N GLU A 89 -10.07 -17.94 15.73
CA GLU A 89 -10.66 -19.25 15.99
C GLU A 89 -10.03 -19.96 17.19
N TYR A 90 -8.75 -19.71 17.49
CA TYR A 90 -8.08 -20.23 18.70
C TYR A 90 -8.27 -19.37 19.96
N GLY A 91 -9.20 -18.41 19.95
CA GLY A 91 -9.56 -17.63 21.13
C GLY A 91 -8.52 -16.58 21.56
N ASN A 92 -7.52 -16.28 20.72
CA ASN A 92 -6.55 -15.23 21.01
C ASN A 92 -7.20 -13.86 20.79
N LYS A 93 -7.44 -13.13 21.88
CA LYS A 93 -7.90 -11.74 21.80
C LYS A 93 -6.76 -10.86 21.29
N PHE A 94 -7.07 -9.93 20.40
CA PHE A 94 -6.15 -8.84 20.08
C PHE A 94 -5.94 -7.99 21.35
N GLU A 95 -4.78 -8.13 21.99
CA GLU A 95 -4.48 -7.40 23.23
C GLU A 95 -3.77 -6.07 22.98
N SER A 96 -2.76 -6.05 22.10
CA SER A 96 -2.01 -4.83 21.76
C SER A 96 -1.22 -4.97 20.46
N PHE A 97 -0.87 -3.83 19.84
CA PHE A 97 -0.02 -3.78 18.64
C PHE A 97 1.37 -4.39 18.85
N GLN A 98 1.93 -4.30 20.07
CA GLN A 98 3.25 -4.87 20.37
C GLN A 98 3.24 -6.39 20.35
N LYS A 99 2.21 -7.01 20.96
CA LYS A 99 2.05 -8.47 20.91
C LYS A 99 1.77 -8.96 19.50
N PHE A 100 0.97 -8.20 18.74
CA PHE A 100 0.70 -8.51 17.34
C PHE A 100 1.97 -8.51 16.48
N ASN A 101 2.83 -7.49 16.63
CA ASN A 101 4.10 -7.41 15.89
C ASN A 101 5.09 -8.53 16.24
N TYR A 102 5.14 -8.96 17.51
CA TYR A 102 5.98 -10.08 17.93
C TYR A 102 5.64 -11.39 17.21
N HIS A 103 4.35 -11.65 16.98
CA HIS A 103 3.91 -12.86 16.27
C HIS A 103 4.19 -12.82 14.76
N LEU A 104 4.22 -11.63 14.15
CA LEU A 104 4.56 -11.46 12.73
C LEU A 104 6.06 -11.61 12.45
N ILE A 105 6.93 -11.24 13.38
CA ILE A 105 8.39 -11.23 13.19
C ILE A 105 9.03 -12.62 13.37
N ASN A 106 8.35 -13.54 14.05
CA ASN A 106 8.86 -14.90 14.34
C ASN A 106 8.36 -15.97 13.35
N LEU A 107 7.87 -15.55 12.19
CA LEU A 107 7.63 -16.39 11.00
C LEU A 107 8.79 -16.22 10.01
#